data_AF-A0A970AFR0-F1
#
_entry.id   AF-A0A970AFR0-F1
#
_cell.length_a   1.000
_cell.length_b   1.000
_cell.length_c   1.000
_cell.angle_alpha   90.00
_cell.angle_beta   90.00
_cell.angle_gamma   90.00
#
_symmetry.space_group_name_H-M   'P 1'
#
loop_
_entity.id
_entity.type
_entity.pdbx_description
1 polymer ?
#
loop_
_entity_poly.entity_id
_entity_poly.type
_entity_poly.pdbx_seq_one_letter_code
_entity_poly.pdbx_strand_id
1 'polypeptide(L)'
;MLSRKTVLIIAGYVLLILLLINLTHQLHLARQEVLEAREMERKSEEYQVKLMNVSMYAPLAPDAIGGWDFSGDPSRTASGGKVVPGETAAAGPNIPFGTRIYVEGLGWRTVNDRGSSIGPNDIDLAASTRKECLEFGTQQRLVIIKLPDPEED
;
A
#
# COMPACT_ATOMS: atom_id res chain seq x y z
N MET A 1 46.94 23.31 -47.26
CA MET A 1 45.63 24.00 -47.23
C MET A 1 44.58 22.99 -47.69
N LEU A 2 43.58 22.63 -46.87
CA LEU A 2 42.57 21.63 -47.26
C LEU A 2 41.69 22.17 -48.42
N SER A 3 41.29 21.28 -49.32
CA SER A 3 40.34 21.59 -50.40
C SER A 3 38.95 21.92 -49.83
N ARG A 4 38.26 22.88 -50.44
CA ARG A 4 36.87 23.26 -50.11
C ARG A 4 35.92 22.04 -50.13
N LYS A 5 36.16 21.07 -51.01
CA LYS A 5 35.41 19.80 -51.05
C LYS A 5 35.64 18.96 -49.81
N THR A 6 36.90 18.85 -49.36
CA THR A 6 37.27 18.10 -48.15
C THR A 6 36.67 18.72 -46.89
N VAL A 7 36.63 20.05 -46.80
CA VAL A 7 35.99 20.77 -45.68
C VAL A 7 34.49 20.50 -45.61
N LEU A 8 33.78 20.51 -46.76
CA LEU A 8 32.35 20.23 -46.82
C LEU A 8 32.02 18.79 -46.41
N ILE A 9 32.84 17.82 -46.82
CA ILE A 9 32.69 16.41 -46.44
C ILE A 9 32.84 16.25 -44.92
N ILE A 10 33.89 16.85 -44.33
CA ILE A 10 34.12 16.80 -42.88
C ILE A 10 32.94 17.44 -42.13
N ALA A 11 32.47 18.61 -42.57
CA ALA A 11 31.33 19.28 -41.95
C ALA A 11 30.05 18.41 -42.00
N GLY A 12 29.81 17.70 -43.11
CA GLY A 12 28.71 16.75 -43.23
C GLY A 12 28.81 15.58 -42.26
N TYR A 13 29.99 14.99 -42.10
CA TYR A 13 30.22 13.93 -41.11
C TYR A 13 30.04 14.43 -39.68
N VAL A 14 30.54 15.62 -39.35
CA VAL A 14 30.36 16.22 -38.01
C VAL A 14 28.87 16.44 -37.72
N LEU A 15 28.12 17.00 -38.67
CA LEU A 15 26.68 17.20 -38.51
C LEU A 15 25.92 15.88 -38.32
N LEU A 16 26.29 14.85 -39.10
CA LEU A 16 25.70 13.51 -38.97
C LEU A 16 25.99 12.90 -37.59
N ILE A 17 27.21 13.03 -37.08
CA ILE A 17 27.58 12.53 -35.75
C ILE A 17 26.78 13.27 -34.66
N LEU A 18 26.65 14.59 -34.75
CA LEU A 18 25.85 15.37 -33.79
C LEU A 18 24.37 14.96 -33.81
N LEU A 19 23.81 14.72 -35.01
CA LEU A 19 22.44 14.23 -35.15
C LEU A 19 22.27 12.84 -34.50
N LEU A 20 23.23 11.93 -34.72
CA LEU A 20 23.19 10.59 -34.13
C LEU A 20 23.29 10.65 -32.60
N ILE A 21 24.17 11.49 -32.05
CA ILE A 21 24.27 11.71 -30.59
C ILE A 21 22.96 12.27 -30.04
N ASN A 22 22.34 13.23 -30.72
CA ASN A 22 21.04 13.75 -30.29
C ASN A 22 19.96 12.67 -30.32
N LEU A 23 19.89 11.85 -31.38
CA LEU A 23 18.90 10.78 -31.51
C LEU A 23 19.07 9.70 -30.43
N THR A 24 20.30 9.27 -30.15
CA THR A 24 20.56 8.28 -29.10
C THR A 24 20.25 8.84 -27.73
N HIS A 25 20.52 10.12 -27.48
CA HIS A 25 20.14 10.81 -26.25
C HIS A 25 18.61 10.83 -26.07
N GLN A 26 17.85 11.23 -27.09
CA GLN A 26 16.38 11.22 -27.02
C GLN A 26 15.83 9.79 -26.79
N LEU A 27 16.40 8.78 -27.47
CA LEU A 27 16.04 7.38 -27.26
C LEU A 27 16.35 6.91 -25.83
N HIS A 28 17.46 7.36 -25.25
CA HIS A 28 17.82 7.03 -23.88
C HIS A 28 16.83 7.62 -22.87
N LEU A 29 16.49 8.90 -23.03
CA LEU A 29 15.50 9.57 -22.18
C LEU A 29 14.13 8.88 -22.28
N ALA A 30 13.64 8.61 -23.49
CA ALA A 30 12.37 7.92 -23.68
C ALA A 30 12.38 6.50 -23.07
N ARG A 31 13.51 5.79 -23.12
CA ARG A 31 13.64 4.48 -22.47
C ARG A 31 13.61 4.60 -20.95
N GLN A 32 14.27 5.61 -20.37
CA GLN A 32 14.24 5.83 -18.92
C GLN A 32 12.82 6.12 -18.44
N GLU A 33 12.09 7.00 -19.13
CA GLU A 33 10.69 7.32 -18.81
C GLU A 33 9.80 6.07 -18.85
N VAL A 34 9.96 5.21 -19.87
CA VAL A 34 9.20 3.95 -19.97
C VAL A 34 9.55 2.98 -18.84
N LEU A 35 10.82 2.92 -18.42
CA LEU A 35 11.24 2.06 -17.30
C LEU A 35 10.67 2.55 -15.97
N GLU A 36 10.71 3.86 -15.73
CA GLU A 36 10.12 4.48 -14.54
C GLU A 36 8.61 4.28 -14.49
N ALA A 37 7.91 4.45 -15.62
CA ALA A 37 6.47 4.21 -15.73
C ALA A 37 6.11 2.75 -15.40
N ARG A 38 6.86 1.77 -15.94
CA ARG A 38 6.68 0.35 -15.64
C ARG A 38 6.96 0.01 -14.19
N GLU A 39 7.98 0.61 -13.59
CA GLU A 39 8.28 0.41 -12.17
C GLU A 39 7.16 0.97 -11.30
N MET A 40 6.62 2.14 -11.65
CA MET A 40 5.49 2.75 -10.95
C MET A 40 4.22 1.91 -11.07
N GLU A 41 3.92 1.38 -12.26
CA GLU A 41 2.79 0.48 -12.50
C GLU A 41 2.91 -0.78 -11.63
N ARG A 42 4.06 -1.47 -11.67
CA ARG A 42 4.31 -2.66 -10.85
C ARG A 42 4.18 -2.37 -9.35
N LYS A 43 4.73 -1.24 -8.88
CA LYS A 43 4.57 -0.82 -7.49
C LYS A 43 3.12 -0.51 -7.16
N SER A 44 2.33 0.00 -8.11
CA SER A 44 0.90 0.28 -7.88
C SER A 44 0.06 -1.00 -7.80
N GLU A 45 0.42 -2.06 -8.52
CA GLU A 45 -0.25 -3.38 -8.46
C GLU A 45 -0.12 -4.04 -7.07
N GLU A 46 0.93 -3.70 -6.32
CA GLU A 46 1.13 -4.13 -4.92
C GLU A 46 0.05 -3.56 -3.98
N TYR A 47 -0.64 -2.49 -4.38
CA TYR A 47 -1.62 -1.82 -3.53
C TYR A 47 -3.01 -1.85 -4.13
N GLN A 48 -3.96 -2.33 -3.34
CA GLN A 48 -5.38 -2.26 -3.68
C GLN A 48 -6.07 -1.20 -2.81
N VAL A 49 -6.71 -0.22 -3.45
CA VAL A 49 -7.48 0.81 -2.74
C VAL A 49 -8.96 0.47 -2.77
N LYS A 50 -9.61 0.47 -1.61
CA LYS A 50 -11.06 0.21 -1.48
C LYS A 50 -11.71 1.19 -0.52
N LEU A 51 -12.96 1.54 -0.79
CA LEU A 51 -13.82 2.19 0.20
C LEU A 51 -14.44 1.07 1.06
N MET A 52 -14.17 1.10 2.37
CA MET A 52 -14.56 0.04 3.31
C MET A 52 -15.28 0.63 4.52
N ASN A 53 -16.09 -0.18 5.20
CA ASN A 53 -16.64 0.18 6.50
C ASN A 53 -15.54 -0.01 7.55
N VAL A 54 -15.25 1.03 8.30
CA VAL A 54 -14.25 1.01 9.36
C VAL A 54 -14.95 1.27 10.69
N SER A 55 -14.74 0.37 11.65
CA SER A 55 -15.13 0.51 13.05
C SER A 55 -13.92 0.37 13.96
N MET A 56 -14.16 0.44 15.27
CA MET A 56 -13.16 0.16 16.29
C MET A 56 -13.72 -0.79 17.35
N TYR A 57 -12.82 -1.57 17.94
CA TYR A 57 -13.08 -2.42 19.12
C TYR A 57 -11.98 -2.20 20.17
N ALA A 58 -12.30 -2.36 21.45
CA ALA A 58 -11.36 -2.12 22.54
C ALA A 58 -11.33 -3.30 23.51
N PRO A 59 -10.72 -4.44 23.13
CA PRO A 59 -10.77 -5.68 23.92
C PRO A 59 -9.96 -5.57 25.22
N LEU A 60 -8.98 -4.67 25.27
CA LEU A 60 -8.12 -4.43 26.43
C LEU A 60 -8.65 -3.33 27.37
N ALA A 61 -9.78 -2.71 27.04
CA ALA A 61 -10.34 -1.66 27.89
C ALA A 61 -10.84 -2.27 29.21
N PRO A 62 -10.73 -1.55 30.35
CA PRO A 62 -11.21 -2.04 31.64
C PRO A 62 -12.72 -2.27 31.67
N ASP A 63 -13.46 -1.61 30.78
CA ASP A 63 -14.91 -1.72 30.60
C ASP A 63 -15.31 -2.55 29.35
N ALA A 64 -14.38 -3.34 28.81
CA ALA A 64 -14.66 -4.25 27.69
C ALA A 64 -15.70 -5.32 28.06
N ILE A 65 -16.59 -5.62 27.13
CA ILE A 65 -17.70 -6.56 27.31
C ILE A 65 -17.42 -7.84 26.52
N GLY A 66 -17.28 -8.95 27.24
CA GLY A 66 -17.13 -10.27 26.62
C GLY A 66 -18.32 -10.62 25.71
N GLY A 67 -18.02 -11.22 24.56
CA GLY A 67 -18.99 -11.53 23.50
C GLY A 67 -19.27 -10.38 22.54
N TRP A 68 -18.90 -9.14 22.89
CA TRP A 68 -19.02 -7.96 22.03
C TRP A 68 -17.64 -7.46 21.60
N ASP A 69 -16.78 -7.15 22.57
CA ASP A 69 -15.44 -6.60 22.33
C ASP A 69 -14.39 -7.70 22.15
N PHE A 70 -14.59 -8.88 22.73
CA PHE A 70 -13.68 -10.03 22.62
C PHE A 70 -14.38 -11.36 22.90
N SER A 71 -13.77 -12.46 22.45
CA SER A 71 -14.13 -13.84 22.83
C SER A 71 -12.88 -14.59 23.25
N GLY A 72 -12.89 -15.21 24.43
CA GLY A 72 -11.71 -15.86 24.99
C GLY A 72 -10.76 -14.88 25.67
N ASP A 73 -9.46 -14.95 25.34
CA ASP A 73 -8.43 -14.07 25.90
C ASP A 73 -8.39 -12.74 25.12
N PRO A 74 -8.78 -11.59 25.75
CA PRO A 74 -8.80 -10.28 25.07
C PRO A 74 -7.43 -9.80 24.62
N SER A 75 -6.34 -10.39 25.14
CA SER A 75 -4.97 -10.02 24.80
C SER A 75 -4.43 -10.72 23.56
N ARG A 76 -5.17 -11.66 22.97
CA ARG A 76 -4.71 -12.46 21.83
C ARG A 76 -5.59 -12.24 20.60
N THR A 77 -4.91 -11.98 19.49
CA THR A 77 -5.51 -11.91 18.15
C THR A 77 -5.76 -13.30 17.58
N ALA A 78 -6.62 -13.41 16.57
CA ALA A 78 -6.87 -14.65 15.84
C ALA A 78 -5.62 -15.28 15.19
N SER A 79 -4.62 -14.47 14.79
CA SER A 79 -3.33 -14.99 14.29
C SER A 79 -2.41 -15.51 15.39
N GLY A 80 -2.81 -15.38 16.66
CA GLY A 80 -2.05 -15.84 17.82
C GLY A 80 -1.03 -14.84 18.37
N GLY A 81 -0.95 -13.63 17.81
CA GLY A 81 -0.17 -12.51 18.34
C GLY A 81 -0.89 -11.74 19.44
N LYS A 82 -0.23 -10.77 20.06
CA LYS A 82 -0.86 -9.86 21.03
C LYS A 82 -1.73 -8.82 20.32
N VAL A 83 -2.85 -8.44 20.92
CA VAL A 83 -3.60 -7.25 20.49
C VAL A 83 -2.80 -6.01 20.89
N VAL A 84 -2.58 -5.11 19.92
CA VAL A 84 -1.89 -3.83 20.11
C VAL A 84 -2.78 -2.71 19.57
N PRO A 85 -3.41 -1.91 20.46
CA PRO A 85 -4.18 -0.74 20.04
C PRO A 85 -3.37 0.21 19.16
N GLY A 86 -3.98 0.73 18.10
CA GLY A 86 -3.30 1.58 17.12
C GLY A 86 -2.42 0.84 16.11
N GLU A 87 -2.26 -0.48 16.24
CA GLU A 87 -1.50 -1.30 15.28
C GLU A 87 -2.31 -2.47 14.73
N THR A 88 -3.11 -3.12 15.57
CA THR A 88 -3.86 -4.32 15.21
C THR A 88 -5.17 -3.97 14.51
N ALA A 89 -5.49 -4.71 13.46
CA ALA A 89 -6.79 -4.68 12.79
C ALA A 89 -7.38 -6.09 12.66
N ALA A 90 -8.70 -6.17 12.76
CA ALA A 90 -9.50 -7.30 12.32
C ALA A 90 -10.05 -7.03 10.91
N ALA A 91 -10.14 -8.07 10.10
CA ALA A 91 -10.70 -8.03 8.76
C ALA A 91 -11.33 -9.37 8.38
N GLY A 92 -12.11 -9.40 7.30
CA GLY A 92 -12.65 -10.64 6.73
C GLY A 92 -11.56 -11.61 6.23
N PRO A 93 -11.92 -12.90 6.00
CA PRO A 93 -10.97 -13.94 5.61
C PRO A 93 -10.32 -13.73 4.22
N ASN A 94 -10.89 -12.85 3.40
CA ASN A 94 -10.33 -12.43 2.11
C ASN A 94 -9.08 -11.55 2.24
N ILE A 95 -8.77 -11.03 3.43
CA ILE A 95 -7.54 -10.29 3.69
C ILE A 95 -6.64 -11.15 4.58
N PRO A 96 -5.55 -11.73 4.05
CA PRO A 96 -4.67 -12.62 4.80
C PRO A 96 -4.11 -11.98 6.08
N PHE A 97 -3.76 -12.81 7.07
CA PHE A 97 -3.03 -12.31 8.23
C PHE A 97 -1.67 -11.73 7.83
N GLY A 98 -1.17 -10.76 8.59
CA GLY A 98 0.07 -10.04 8.29
C GLY A 98 -0.08 -8.92 7.26
N THR A 99 -1.20 -8.86 6.52
CA THR A 99 -1.45 -7.81 5.52
C THR A 99 -1.37 -6.43 6.16
N ARG A 100 -0.57 -5.54 5.55
CA ARG A 100 -0.47 -4.14 5.96
C ARG A 100 -1.57 -3.33 5.29
N ILE A 101 -2.34 -2.60 6.09
CA ILE A 101 -3.39 -1.71 5.60
C ILE A 101 -3.15 -0.28 6.08
N TYR A 102 -3.39 0.70 5.22
CA TYR A 102 -3.47 2.10 5.61
C TYR A 102 -4.94 2.52 5.59
N VAL A 103 -5.42 3.06 6.71
CA VAL A 103 -6.77 3.59 6.81
C VAL A 103 -6.71 5.11 6.81
N GLU A 104 -7.47 5.74 5.91
CA GLU A 104 -7.57 7.19 5.77
C GLU A 104 -7.79 7.89 7.12
N GLY A 105 -6.89 8.82 7.46
CA GLY A 105 -6.95 9.59 8.70
C GLY A 105 -6.54 8.84 9.97
N LEU A 106 -6.30 7.53 9.91
CA LEU A 106 -5.99 6.69 11.09
C LEU A 106 -4.61 6.03 11.01
N GLY A 107 -4.04 5.89 9.81
CA GLY A 107 -2.68 5.42 9.60
C GLY A 107 -2.56 3.92 9.33
N TRP A 108 -1.33 3.41 9.43
CA TRP A 108 -1.01 2.02 9.14
C TRP A 108 -1.40 1.06 10.26
N ARG A 109 -1.91 -0.11 9.87
CA ARG A 109 -2.28 -1.23 10.73
C ARG A 109 -1.85 -2.55 10.10
N THR A 110 -1.85 -3.61 10.90
CA THR A 110 -1.58 -4.98 10.46
C THR A 110 -2.79 -5.84 10.76
N VAL A 111 -3.28 -6.53 9.74
CA VAL A 111 -4.40 -7.46 9.86
C VAL A 111 -3.92 -8.72 10.57
N ASN A 112 -4.21 -8.84 11.85
CA ASN A 112 -3.83 -9.99 12.67
C ASN A 112 -5.04 -10.63 13.36
N ASP A 113 -6.19 -9.98 13.31
CA ASP A 113 -7.36 -10.40 14.07
C ASP A 113 -8.57 -10.74 13.18
N ARG A 114 -9.58 -11.36 13.77
CA ARG A 114 -10.85 -11.73 13.13
C ARG A 114 -12.01 -11.46 14.08
N GLY A 115 -13.14 -11.05 13.54
CA GLY A 115 -14.41 -10.99 14.25
C GLY A 115 -15.49 -11.74 13.48
N SER A 116 -16.41 -12.39 14.19
CA SER A 116 -17.51 -13.16 13.59
C SER A 116 -18.45 -12.31 12.74
N SER A 117 -18.55 -11.01 13.06
CA SER A 117 -19.36 -10.03 12.33
C SER A 117 -18.57 -9.21 11.29
N ILE A 118 -17.28 -9.48 11.11
CA ILE A 118 -16.42 -8.71 10.19
C ILE A 118 -16.41 -9.39 8.82
N GLY A 119 -17.08 -8.74 7.86
CA GLY A 119 -17.22 -9.20 6.50
C GLY A 119 -16.06 -8.80 5.58
N PRO A 120 -16.19 -9.06 4.27
CA PRO A 120 -15.10 -8.84 3.32
C PRO A 120 -14.79 -7.37 3.01
N ASN A 121 -15.71 -6.46 3.35
CA ASN A 121 -15.59 -5.01 3.15
C ASN A 121 -15.52 -4.25 4.47
N ASP A 122 -15.30 -4.94 5.58
CA ASP A 122 -15.26 -4.36 6.92
C ASP A 122 -13.85 -4.47 7.50
N ILE A 123 -13.42 -3.41 8.19
CA ILE A 123 -12.19 -3.33 8.96
C ILE A 123 -12.56 -2.89 10.38
N ASP A 124 -12.05 -3.60 11.38
CA ASP A 124 -12.24 -3.22 12.78
C ASP A 124 -10.89 -2.95 13.43
N LEU A 125 -10.68 -1.74 13.94
CA LEU A 125 -9.38 -1.30 14.44
C LEU A 125 -9.30 -1.43 15.95
N ALA A 126 -8.22 -2.03 16.45
CA ALA A 126 -7.99 -2.11 17.88
C ALA A 126 -7.73 -0.70 18.43
N ALA A 127 -8.58 -0.26 19.36
CA ALA A 127 -8.52 1.01 20.05
C ALA A 127 -8.16 0.82 21.52
N SER A 128 -7.73 1.90 22.17
CA SER A 128 -7.29 1.82 23.58
C SER A 128 -8.46 1.85 24.54
N THR A 129 -9.57 2.50 24.18
CA THR A 129 -10.71 2.69 25.07
C THR A 129 -12.03 2.47 24.37
N ARG A 130 -13.03 1.98 25.11
CA ARG A 130 -14.38 1.79 24.58
C ARG A 130 -15.08 3.11 24.26
N LYS A 131 -14.73 4.19 24.98
CA LYS A 131 -15.18 5.56 24.69
C LYS A 131 -14.76 6.00 23.28
N GLU A 132 -13.50 5.77 22.91
CA GLU A 132 -12.99 6.06 21.57
C GLU A 132 -13.78 5.30 20.49
N CYS A 133 -14.06 4.00 20.71
CA CYS A 133 -14.87 3.21 19.79
C CYS A 133 -16.27 3.81 19.57
N LEU A 134 -16.93 4.23 20.65
CA LEU A 134 -18.28 4.81 20.61
C LEU A 134 -18.30 6.18 19.93
N GLU A 135 -17.30 7.03 20.21
CA GLU A 135 -17.17 8.34 19.58
C GLU A 135 -16.83 8.23 18.09
N PHE A 136 -16.02 7.25 17.71
CA PHE A 136 -15.68 6.98 16.32
C PHE A 136 -16.87 6.42 15.53
N GLY A 137 -17.59 5.44 16.09
CA GLY A 137 -18.67 4.74 15.42
C GLY A 137 -18.20 3.96 14.20
N THR A 138 -19.09 3.70 13.24
CA THR A 138 -18.74 3.10 11.95
C THR A 138 -18.71 4.17 10.87
N GLN A 139 -17.65 4.21 10.07
CA GLN A 139 -17.42 5.22 9.04
C GLN A 139 -16.95 4.56 7.75
N GLN A 140 -17.36 5.09 6.59
CA GLN A 140 -16.73 4.71 5.33
C GLN A 140 -15.41 5.47 5.16
N ARG A 141 -14.33 4.73 4.91
CA ARG A 141 -12.97 5.27 4.76
C ARG A 141 -12.27 4.59 3.60
N LEU A 142 -11.40 5.32 2.93
CA LEU A 142 -10.46 4.71 1.99
C LEU A 142 -9.45 3.86 2.76
N VAL A 143 -9.29 2.62 2.31
CA VAL A 143 -8.34 1.65 2.84
C VAL A 143 -7.42 1.21 1.71
N ILE A 144 -6.12 1.41 1.91
CA ILE A 144 -5.08 0.91 1.01
C ILE A 144 -4.58 -0.41 1.60
N ILE A 145 -4.73 -1.48 0.85
CA ILE A 145 -4.32 -2.83 1.22
C ILE A 145 -3.03 -3.15 0.46
N LYS A 146 -1.95 -3.40 1.20
CA LYS A 146 -0.69 -3.87 0.63
C LYS A 146 -0.77 -5.39 0.43
N LEU A 147 -0.91 -5.84 -0.80
CA LEU A 147 -0.96 -7.27 -1.11
C LEU A 147 0.40 -7.93 -0.81
N PRO A 148 0.44 -9.19 -0.34
CA PRO A 148 1.68 -9.94 -0.22
C PRO A 148 2.31 -10.13 -1.60
N ASP A 149 3.65 -10.09 -1.66
CA ASP A 149 4.37 -10.34 -2.91
C ASP A 149 4.12 -11.79 -3.36
N PRO A 150 3.61 -12.04 -4.57
CA PRO A 150 3.36 -13.40 -5.05
C PRO A 150 4.62 -14.29 -5.11
N GLU A 151 5.82 -13.72 -4.99
CA GLU A 151 7.09 -14.46 -5.00
C GLU A 151 7.66 -14.80 -3.60
N GLU A 152 7.00 -14.43 -2.50
CA GLU A 152 7.49 -14.66 -1.11
C GLU A 152 7.01 -15.99 -0.44
N ASP A 153 6.32 -16.88 -1.17
CA ASP A 153 5.85 -18.19 -0.68
C ASP A 153 6.76 -19.39 -1.08
#